data_AF-A0A831X5A9-F1
#
_entry.id   AF-A0A831X5A9-F1
#
_cell.length_a   1.000
_cell.length_b   1.000
_cell.length_c   1.000
_cell.angle_alpha   90.00
_cell.angle_beta   90.00
_cell.angle_gamma   90.00
#
_symmetry.space_group_name_H-M   'P 1'
#
loop_
_entity.id
_entity.type
_entity.pdbx_description
1 polymer ?
#
loop_
_entity_poly.entity_id
_entity_poly.type
_entity_poly.pdbx_seq_one_letter_code
_entity_poly.pdbx_strand_id
1 'polypeptide(L)'
;MQVVNRLAIIDQGVQYLQEMGAEHICKVCIANGGSCCSGCRHLIDGVGCQLRNTSCTAWLCGFQKYVLYEMGLLQEWNDFWDQVPGQGFREDFTPEAVSVDKPLVYHNMQALSIALAADLEELSRRHVGINFIALREKIDKNISQIRLQKYSYKQRKYKRNIQVITKHFRQFKIALAHYRMLAKT
;
A
#
# COMPACT_ATOMS: atom_id res chain seq x y z
N MET A 1 -23.76 -8.58 6.54
CA MET A 1 -24.16 -7.29 5.96
C MET A 1 -24.42 -6.25 7.03
N GLN A 2 -23.57 -5.24 7.08
CA GLN A 2 -23.72 -4.03 7.89
C GLN A 2 -23.81 -2.82 6.97
N VAL A 3 -24.74 -1.90 7.23
CA VAL A 3 -24.80 -0.61 6.53
C VAL A 3 -23.87 0.36 7.28
N VAL A 4 -22.91 0.93 6.56
CA VAL A 4 -21.88 1.80 7.12
C VAL A 4 -21.90 3.14 6.37
N ASN A 5 -21.71 4.23 7.10
CA ASN A 5 -21.58 5.55 6.51
C ASN A 5 -20.25 5.68 5.75
N ARG A 6 -20.24 6.40 4.62
CA ARG A 6 -19.03 6.66 3.81
C ARG A 6 -17.85 7.20 4.62
N LEU A 7 -18.09 8.16 5.51
CA LEU A 7 -17.03 8.72 6.36
C LEU A 7 -16.43 7.65 7.27
N ALA A 8 -17.28 6.80 7.87
CA ALA A 8 -16.81 5.68 8.68
C ALA A 8 -16.00 4.64 7.86
N ILE A 9 -16.29 4.46 6.57
CA ILE A 9 -15.48 3.61 5.68
C ILE A 9 -14.11 4.26 5.41
N ILE A 10 -14.09 5.56 5.14
CA ILE A 10 -12.85 6.31 4.95
C ILE A 10 -12.01 6.24 6.22
N ASP A 11 -12.61 6.45 7.39
CA ASP A 11 -11.92 6.41 8.68
C ASP A 11 -11.31 5.04 8.98
N GLN A 12 -12.05 3.95 8.71
CA GLN A 12 -11.52 2.58 8.84
C GLN A 12 -10.30 2.36 7.94
N GLY A 13 -10.39 2.80 6.68
CA GLY A 13 -9.29 2.70 5.73
C GLY A 13 -8.07 3.54 6.16
N VAL A 14 -8.29 4.75 6.67
CA VAL A 14 -7.23 5.62 7.20
C VAL A 14 -6.59 4.99 8.42
N GLN A 15 -7.39 4.47 9.36
CA GLN A 15 -6.89 3.78 10.54
C GLN A 15 -6.07 2.55 10.16
N TYR A 16 -6.50 1.77 9.17
CA TYR A 16 -5.71 0.63 8.67
C TYR A 16 -4.35 1.10 8.12
N LEU A 17 -4.33 2.17 7.33
CA LEU A 17 -3.07 2.72 6.80
C LEU A 17 -2.16 3.26 7.91
N GLN A 18 -2.72 3.80 8.99
CA GLN A 18 -1.97 4.22 10.18
C GLN A 18 -1.37 3.01 10.91
N GLU A 19 -2.16 1.98 11.22
CA GLU A 19 -1.70 0.74 11.87
C GLU A 19 -0.68 -0.03 11.01
N MET A 20 -0.80 0.09 9.69
CA MET A 20 0.17 -0.42 8.76
C MET A 20 1.52 0.33 8.83
N GLY A 21 1.53 1.59 9.29
CA GLY A 21 2.71 2.45 9.27
C GLY A 21 2.97 3.10 7.91
N ALA A 22 1.92 3.36 7.12
CA ALA A 22 2.03 3.93 5.78
C ALA A 22 2.81 5.26 5.76
N GLU A 23 2.69 6.05 6.83
CA GLU A 23 3.38 7.34 6.99
C GLU A 23 4.91 7.22 6.92
N HIS A 24 5.50 6.15 7.44
CA HIS A 24 6.95 5.94 7.43
C HIS A 24 7.46 5.81 5.99
N ILE A 25 6.75 5.04 5.17
CA ILE A 25 7.05 4.87 3.74
C ILE A 25 6.80 6.18 2.99
N CYS A 26 5.65 6.82 3.24
CA CYS A 26 5.27 8.05 2.58
C CYS A 26 6.25 9.19 2.83
N LYS A 27 6.76 9.33 4.07
CA LYS A 27 7.75 10.36 4.44
C LYS A 27 9.01 10.28 3.57
N VAL A 28 9.59 9.09 3.46
CA VAL A 28 10.77 8.85 2.60
C VAL A 28 10.43 9.12 1.13
N CYS A 29 9.31 8.62 0.65
CA CYS A 29 8.90 8.81 -0.74
C CYS A 29 8.69 10.29 -1.08
N ILE A 30 8.00 11.06 -0.23
CA ILE A 30 7.73 12.49 -0.45
C ILE A 30 9.04 13.28 -0.47
N ALA A 31 9.95 13.04 0.49
CA ALA A 31 11.24 13.70 0.54
C ALA A 31 12.11 13.46 -0.71
N ASN A 32 11.88 12.35 -1.41
CA ASN A 32 12.61 11.96 -2.62
C ASN A 32 11.79 12.16 -3.91
N GLY A 33 10.83 13.09 -3.92
CA GLY A 33 10.03 13.42 -5.12
C GLY A 33 9.04 12.32 -5.57
N GLY A 34 8.88 11.28 -4.77
CA GLY A 34 8.02 10.13 -5.00
C GLY A 34 6.64 10.24 -4.35
N SER A 35 6.05 11.44 -4.27
CA SER A 35 4.69 11.60 -3.73
C SER A 35 3.65 10.90 -4.64
N CYS A 36 2.67 10.22 -4.05
CA CYS A 36 1.55 9.63 -4.80
C CYS A 36 0.44 10.65 -5.07
N CYS A 37 0.38 11.69 -4.24
CA CYS A 37 -0.61 12.76 -4.33
C CYS A 37 -0.15 13.90 -5.25
N SER A 38 1.04 13.79 -5.87
CA SER A 38 1.57 14.83 -6.76
C SER A 38 0.58 15.18 -7.88
N GLY A 39 0.30 16.46 -8.06
CA GLY A 39 -0.70 16.97 -9.02
C GLY A 39 -2.15 16.76 -8.62
N CYS A 40 -2.47 16.38 -7.38
CA CYS A 40 -3.84 16.33 -6.90
C CYS A 40 -4.34 17.74 -6.56
N ARG A 41 -5.52 18.13 -7.07
CA ARG A 41 -6.13 19.46 -6.79
C ARG A 41 -6.44 19.71 -5.31
N HIS A 42 -6.51 18.65 -4.51
CA HIS A 42 -6.78 18.70 -3.08
C HIS A 42 -5.50 18.65 -2.23
N LEU A 43 -4.32 18.58 -2.83
CA LEU A 43 -3.05 18.64 -2.11
C LEU A 43 -2.58 20.09 -2.02
N ILE A 44 -2.38 20.58 -0.79
CA ILE A 44 -1.78 21.88 -0.54
C ILE A 44 -0.36 21.68 -0.01
N ASP A 45 0.61 22.38 -0.61
CA ASP A 45 2.01 22.33 -0.20
C ASP A 45 2.18 22.81 1.25
N GLY A 46 2.96 22.07 2.04
CA GLY A 46 3.18 22.35 3.47
C GLY A 46 2.00 22.05 4.40
N VAL A 47 0.79 21.83 3.87
CA VAL A 47 -0.42 21.51 4.67
C VAL A 47 -0.82 20.05 4.53
N GLY A 48 -0.79 19.50 3.30
CA GLY A 48 -1.19 18.14 3.01
C GLY A 48 -2.55 18.04 2.29
N CYS A 49 -3.14 16.84 2.31
CA CYS A 49 -4.40 16.56 1.62
C CYS A 49 -5.57 17.22 2.35
N GLN A 50 -6.38 17.99 1.61
CA GLN A 50 -7.57 18.68 2.12
C GLN A 50 -8.86 17.89 1.94
N LEU A 51 -8.82 16.80 1.16
CA LEU A 51 -9.99 15.98 0.88
C LEU A 51 -9.57 14.52 0.71
N ARG A 52 -9.35 13.83 1.82
CA ARG A 52 -9.21 12.37 1.79
C ARG A 52 -10.58 11.77 1.48
N ASN A 53 -10.62 10.88 0.50
CA ASN A 53 -11.85 10.30 0.00
C ASN A 53 -11.71 8.78 -0.15
N THR A 54 -12.79 8.10 -0.49
CA THR A 54 -12.86 6.63 -0.59
C THR A 54 -11.78 6.09 -1.53
N SER A 55 -11.67 6.64 -2.74
CA SER A 55 -10.73 6.18 -3.76
C SER A 55 -9.26 6.36 -3.39
N CYS A 56 -8.91 7.51 -2.82
CA CYS A 56 -7.56 7.78 -2.32
C CYS A 56 -7.22 6.93 -1.10
N THR A 57 -8.22 6.41 -0.39
CA THR A 57 -8.04 5.55 0.78
C THR A 57 -7.89 4.09 0.36
N ALA A 58 -8.68 3.64 -0.62
CA ALA A 58 -8.62 2.29 -1.19
C ALA A 58 -7.33 2.02 -1.98
N TRP A 59 -6.77 3.06 -2.60
CA TRP A 59 -5.60 2.92 -3.46
C TRP A 59 -4.30 2.80 -2.65
N LEU A 60 -3.59 1.69 -2.85
CA LEU A 60 -2.25 1.46 -2.30
C LEU A 60 -1.19 1.78 -3.33
N CYS A 61 -0.16 2.51 -2.92
CA CYS A 61 1.04 2.64 -3.75
C CYS A 61 1.80 1.31 -3.81
N GLY A 62 2.70 1.14 -4.78
CA GLY A 62 3.44 -0.12 -4.94
C GLY A 62 4.23 -0.57 -3.71
N PHE A 63 4.75 0.35 -2.90
CA PHE A 63 5.43 0.00 -1.64
C PHE A 63 4.46 -0.48 -0.57
N GLN A 64 3.32 0.20 -0.39
CA GLN A 64 2.30 -0.25 0.56
C GLN A 64 1.72 -1.61 0.15
N LYS A 65 1.43 -1.76 -1.15
CA LYS A 65 0.99 -3.01 -1.76
C LYS A 65 2.00 -4.13 -1.56
N TYR A 66 3.29 -3.83 -1.58
CA TYR A 66 4.36 -4.80 -1.32
C TYR A 66 4.33 -5.33 0.12
N VAL A 67 4.12 -4.46 1.12
CA VAL A 67 3.97 -4.90 2.52
C VAL A 67 2.80 -5.89 2.65
N LEU A 68 1.62 -5.52 2.13
CA LEU A 68 0.45 -6.41 2.21
C LEU A 68 0.63 -7.69 1.39
N TYR A 69 1.32 -7.61 0.25
CA TYR A 69 1.62 -8.77 -0.59
C TYR A 69 2.50 -9.78 0.16
N GLU A 70 3.56 -9.33 0.81
CA GLU A 70 4.46 -10.20 1.59
C GLU A 70 3.80 -10.74 2.87
N MET A 71 2.84 -10.00 3.42
CA MET A 71 2.05 -10.44 4.56
C MET A 71 0.91 -11.40 4.19
N GLY A 72 0.59 -11.55 2.90
CA GLY A 72 -0.57 -12.34 2.46
C GLY A 72 -1.92 -11.64 2.67
N LEU A 73 -1.92 -10.37 3.06
CA LEU A 73 -3.11 -9.58 3.41
C LEU A 73 -3.68 -8.78 2.24
N LEU A 74 -2.98 -8.75 1.10
CA LEU A 74 -3.39 -7.93 -0.04
C LEU A 74 -4.78 -8.33 -0.58
N GLN A 75 -5.13 -9.62 -0.57
CA GLN A 75 -6.44 -10.04 -1.06
C GLN A 75 -7.56 -9.58 -0.13
N GLU A 76 -7.34 -9.61 1.19
CA GLU A 76 -8.31 -9.11 2.17
C GLU A 76 -8.58 -7.61 1.99
N TRP A 77 -7.51 -6.82 1.82
CA TRP A 77 -7.66 -5.39 1.49
C TRP A 77 -8.51 -5.18 0.23
N ASN A 78 -8.22 -5.92 -0.85
CA ASN A 78 -9.00 -5.77 -2.09
C ASN A 78 -10.45 -6.22 -1.90
N ASP A 79 -10.69 -7.34 -1.21
CA ASP A 79 -12.03 -7.86 -0.94
C ASP A 79 -12.88 -6.85 -0.16
N PHE A 80 -12.28 -6.11 0.78
CA PHE A 80 -12.97 -5.02 1.47
C PHE A 80 -13.38 -3.91 0.48
N TRP A 81 -12.42 -3.37 -0.26
CA TRP A 81 -12.67 -2.23 -1.15
C TRP A 81 -13.51 -2.57 -2.39
N ASP A 82 -13.50 -3.83 -2.85
CA ASP A 82 -14.35 -4.28 -3.97
C ASP A 82 -15.85 -4.22 -3.62
N GLN A 83 -16.21 -4.15 -2.33
CA GLN A 83 -17.58 -3.94 -1.87
C GLN A 83 -18.01 -2.47 -1.87
N VAL A 84 -17.08 -1.52 -1.98
CA VAL A 84 -17.36 -0.09 -1.85
C VAL A 84 -17.52 0.54 -3.24
N PRO A 85 -18.74 0.88 -3.68
CA PRO A 85 -18.98 1.41 -5.03
C PRO A 85 -18.55 2.88 -5.16
N GLY A 86 -18.53 3.38 -6.40
CA GLY A 86 -18.32 4.81 -6.67
C GLY A 86 -16.88 5.30 -6.55
N GLN A 87 -15.91 4.40 -6.41
CA GLN A 87 -14.49 4.76 -6.46
C GLN A 87 -14.10 5.23 -7.87
N GLY A 88 -13.32 6.32 -7.95
CA GLY A 88 -12.81 6.94 -9.17
C GLY A 88 -11.41 7.52 -8.98
N PHE A 89 -10.64 7.70 -10.05
CA PHE A 89 -9.27 8.21 -9.95
C PHE A 89 -9.25 9.62 -9.34
N ARG A 90 -8.84 9.74 -8.07
CA ARG A 90 -8.85 10.99 -7.28
C ARG A 90 -10.23 11.62 -7.10
N GLU A 91 -11.29 10.93 -7.48
CA GLU A 91 -12.68 11.34 -7.36
C GLU A 91 -13.44 10.36 -6.47
N ASP A 92 -14.58 10.76 -5.93
CA ASP A 92 -15.36 9.93 -5.03
C ASP A 92 -16.86 10.14 -5.27
N PHE A 93 -17.49 9.09 -5.80
CA PHE A 93 -18.92 8.98 -6.05
C PHE A 93 -19.56 7.94 -5.11
N THR A 94 -18.86 7.53 -4.06
CA THR A 94 -19.37 6.57 -3.09
C THR A 94 -20.63 7.14 -2.42
N PRO A 95 -21.74 6.38 -2.38
CA PRO A 95 -22.96 6.78 -1.70
C PRO A 95 -22.72 7.05 -0.22
N GLU A 96 -23.60 7.85 0.40
CA GLU A 96 -23.49 8.18 1.83
C GLU A 96 -23.56 6.95 2.75
N ALA A 97 -24.33 5.94 2.34
CA ALA A 97 -24.46 4.66 3.03
C ALA A 97 -24.08 3.51 2.08
N VAL A 98 -23.25 2.58 2.57
CA VAL A 98 -22.74 1.43 1.82
C VAL A 98 -22.96 0.15 2.63
N SER A 99 -23.42 -0.90 1.96
CA SER A 99 -23.54 -2.23 2.57
C SER A 99 -22.21 -2.98 2.45
N VAL A 100 -21.67 -3.41 3.60
CA VAL A 100 -20.42 -4.15 3.68
C VAL A 100 -20.66 -5.48 4.41
N ASP A 101 -20.16 -6.57 3.85
CA ASP A 101 -20.25 -7.91 4.42
C ASP A 101 -18.96 -8.35 5.12
N LYS A 102 -17.81 -8.06 4.51
CA LYS A 102 -16.50 -8.37 5.09
C LYS A 102 -15.93 -7.12 5.76
N PRO A 103 -15.70 -7.12 7.08
CA PRO A 103 -15.04 -6.00 7.73
C PRO A 103 -13.56 -5.94 7.34
N LEU A 104 -12.96 -4.76 7.48
CA LEU A 104 -11.52 -4.61 7.36
C LEU A 104 -10.86 -5.08 8.66
N VAL A 105 -9.93 -6.03 8.59
CA VAL A 105 -9.24 -6.58 9.78
C VAL A 105 -7.94 -5.83 9.99
N TYR A 106 -7.73 -5.30 11.20
CA TYR A 106 -6.53 -4.54 11.52
C TYR A 106 -5.35 -5.47 11.82
N HIS A 107 -4.20 -5.13 11.24
CA HIS A 107 -2.92 -5.79 11.51
C HIS A 107 -1.87 -4.73 11.82
N ASN A 108 -1.24 -4.83 12.98
CA ASN A 108 -0.10 -3.97 13.29
C ASN A 108 1.10 -4.42 12.45
N MET A 109 1.44 -3.60 11.45
CA MET A 109 2.56 -3.83 10.55
C MET A 109 3.60 -2.70 10.63
N GLN A 110 3.52 -1.86 11.67
CA GLN A 110 4.39 -0.70 11.88
C GLN A 110 5.87 -1.07 11.71
N ALA A 111 6.33 -2.13 12.38
CA ALA A 111 7.72 -2.58 12.31
C ALA A 111 8.18 -2.92 10.89
N LEU A 112 7.29 -3.46 10.05
CA LEU A 112 7.59 -3.78 8.65
C LEU A 112 7.70 -2.52 7.81
N SER A 113 6.77 -1.57 7.97
CA SER A 113 6.81 -0.31 7.24
C SER A 113 7.99 0.57 7.65
N ILE A 114 8.37 0.58 8.92
CA ILE A 114 9.60 1.22 9.41
C ILE A 114 10.83 0.60 8.75
N ALA A 115 10.91 -0.73 8.73
CA ALA A 115 12.02 -1.43 8.12
C ALA A 115 12.12 -1.18 6.60
N LEU A 116 10.99 -1.17 5.89
CA LEU A 116 10.95 -0.80 4.47
C LEU A 116 11.36 0.66 4.25
N ALA A 117 10.89 1.58 5.09
CA ALA A 117 11.28 2.99 5.03
C ALA A 117 12.80 3.15 5.20
N ALA A 118 13.42 2.43 6.13
CA ALA A 118 14.86 2.43 6.32
C ALA A 118 15.62 1.92 5.08
N ASP A 119 15.14 0.85 4.43
CA ASP A 119 15.73 0.35 3.19
C ASP A 119 15.59 1.36 2.04
N LEU A 120 14.45 2.04 1.95
CA LEU A 120 14.19 3.09 0.96
C LEU A 120 15.11 4.31 1.17
N GLU A 121 15.32 4.72 2.42
CA GLU A 121 16.24 5.80 2.80
C GLU A 121 17.70 5.43 2.53
N GLU A 122 18.08 4.16 2.69
CA GLU A 122 19.41 3.70 2.30
C GLU A 122 19.59 3.72 0.77
N LEU A 123 18.54 3.34 0.04
CA LEU A 123 18.56 3.37 -1.43
C LEU A 123 18.68 4.78 -1.99
N SER A 124 17.98 5.78 -1.42
CA SER A 124 18.13 7.17 -1.85
C SER A 124 19.55 7.69 -1.66
N ARG A 125 20.23 7.30 -0.57
CA ARG A 125 21.61 7.67 -0.29
C ARG A 125 22.63 6.97 -1.20
N ARG A 126 22.42 5.69 -1.52
CA ARG A 126 23.38 4.90 -2.33
C ARG A 126 23.25 5.08 -3.83
N HIS A 127 22.07 5.44 -4.32
CA HIS A 127 21.77 5.51 -5.75
C HIS A 127 21.30 6.91 -6.13
N VAL A 128 22.27 7.77 -6.49
CA VAL A 128 21.99 9.11 -7.00
C VAL A 128 21.02 9.03 -8.19
N GLY A 129 19.92 9.77 -8.14
CA GLY A 129 18.92 9.82 -9.21
C GLY A 129 17.94 8.64 -9.23
N ILE A 130 17.84 7.85 -8.16
CA ILE A 130 16.81 6.81 -8.07
C ILE A 130 15.40 7.42 -8.21
N ASN A 131 14.63 6.88 -9.15
CA ASN A 131 13.25 7.32 -9.39
C ASN A 131 12.27 6.46 -8.57
N PHE A 132 11.82 6.99 -7.44
CA PHE A 132 10.88 6.32 -6.53
C PHE A 132 9.51 6.05 -7.18
N ILE A 133 9.07 6.90 -8.11
CA ILE A 133 7.83 6.69 -8.88
C ILE A 133 7.98 5.46 -9.77
N ALA A 134 9.05 5.38 -10.55
CA ALA A 134 9.31 4.23 -11.40
C ALA A 134 9.48 2.94 -10.57
N LEU A 135 10.14 3.02 -9.41
CA LEU A 135 10.34 1.88 -8.52
C LEU A 135 9.02 1.34 -7.98
N ARG A 136 8.16 2.20 -7.41
CA ARG A 136 6.85 1.78 -6.87
C ARG A 136 5.94 1.25 -7.98
N GLU A 137 5.92 1.87 -9.16
CA GLU A 137 5.11 1.41 -10.29
C GLU A 137 5.57 0.05 -10.81
N LYS A 138 6.89 -0.19 -10.84
CA LYS A 138 7.43 -1.50 -11.22
C LYS A 138 7.01 -2.58 -10.23
N ILE A 139 7.02 -2.29 -8.93
CA ILE A 139 6.56 -3.21 -7.90
C ILE A 139 5.06 -3.48 -8.07
N ASP A 140 4.24 -2.42 -8.14
CA ASP A 140 2.79 -2.53 -8.31
C ASP A 140 2.43 -3.37 -9.54
N LYS A 141 3.04 -3.07 -10.69
CA LYS A 141 2.82 -3.81 -11.94
C LYS A 141 3.09 -5.30 -11.78
N ASN A 142 4.20 -5.68 -11.15
CA ASN A 142 4.51 -7.11 -10.98
C ASN A 142 3.53 -7.79 -10.01
N ILE A 143 3.12 -7.13 -8.93
CA ILE A 143 2.11 -7.67 -8.00
C ILE A 143 0.76 -7.84 -8.71
N SER A 144 0.29 -6.83 -9.42
CA SER A 144 -0.95 -6.87 -10.20
C SER A 144 -0.92 -8.00 -11.23
N GLN A 145 0.22 -8.18 -11.91
CA GLN A 145 0.37 -9.26 -12.88
C GLN A 145 0.26 -10.66 -12.24
N ILE A 146 0.76 -10.88 -11.01
CA ILE A 146 0.62 -12.19 -10.33
C ILE A 146 -0.85 -12.59 -10.22
N ARG A 147 -1.74 -11.67 -9.83
CA ARG A 147 -3.19 -11.93 -9.69
C ARG A 147 -3.86 -12.24 -11.03
N LEU A 148 -3.42 -11.59 -12.10
CA LEU A 148 -4.00 -11.75 -13.44
C LEU A 148 -3.58 -13.06 -14.13
N GLN A 149 -2.51 -13.72 -13.69
CA GLN A 149 -2.01 -14.92 -14.36
C GLN A 149 -2.76 -16.19 -13.91
N LYS A 150 -3.38 -16.87 -14.88
CA LYS A 150 -3.95 -18.22 -14.71
C LYS A 150 -2.92 -19.30 -14.37
N TYR A 151 -1.71 -19.21 -14.95
CA TYR A 151 -0.71 -20.27 -14.87
C TYR A 151 0.41 -19.96 -13.87
N SER A 152 0.75 -20.94 -13.03
CA SER A 152 1.76 -20.82 -11.97
C SER A 152 3.15 -20.45 -12.49
N TYR A 153 3.56 -20.91 -13.68
CA TYR A 153 4.86 -20.56 -14.26
C TYR A 153 4.95 -19.07 -14.64
N LYS A 154 3.85 -18.46 -15.09
CA LYS A 154 3.79 -17.02 -15.37
C LYS A 154 3.80 -16.22 -14.06
N GLN A 155 3.10 -16.69 -13.03
CA GLN A 155 3.17 -16.09 -11.69
C GLN A 155 4.62 -16.12 -11.14
N ARG A 156 5.33 -17.24 -11.29
CA ARG A 156 6.74 -17.37 -10.87
C ARG A 156 7.66 -16.31 -11.49
N LYS A 157 7.46 -15.97 -12.77
CA LYS A 157 8.21 -14.89 -13.43
C LYS A 157 8.07 -13.56 -12.68
N TYR A 158 6.85 -13.16 -12.36
CA TYR A 158 6.59 -11.90 -11.67
C TYR A 158 7.08 -11.92 -10.21
N LYS A 159 6.97 -13.06 -9.52
CA LYS A 159 7.57 -13.24 -8.19
C LYS A 159 9.10 -13.04 -8.22
N ARG A 160 9.79 -13.62 -9.20
CA ARG A 160 11.23 -13.42 -9.40
C ARG A 160 11.57 -11.96 -9.70
N ASN A 161 10.78 -11.28 -10.52
CA ASN A 161 10.98 -9.86 -10.78
C ASN A 161 10.86 -9.03 -9.49
N ILE A 162 9.86 -9.31 -8.64
CA ILE A 162 9.73 -8.65 -7.33
C ILE A 162 10.99 -8.91 -6.50
N GLN A 163 11.49 -10.14 -6.42
CA GLN A 163 12.71 -10.48 -5.68
C GLN A 163 13.94 -9.69 -6.17
N VAL A 164 14.07 -9.50 -7.49
CA VAL A 164 15.16 -8.72 -8.09
C VAL A 164 15.01 -7.23 -7.75
N ILE A 165 13.81 -6.66 -7.87
CA ILE A 165 13.54 -5.26 -7.56
C ILE A 165 13.78 -4.96 -6.09
N THR A 166 13.32 -5.86 -5.22
CA THR A 166 13.39 -5.74 -3.76
C THR A 166 14.66 -6.35 -3.17
N LYS A 167 15.69 -6.62 -3.99
CA LYS A 167 16.92 -7.28 -3.52
C LYS A 167 17.61 -6.50 -2.39
N HIS A 168 17.51 -5.18 -2.42
CA HIS A 168 18.09 -4.27 -1.43
C HIS A 168 17.23 -4.02 -0.19
N PHE A 169 16.01 -4.58 -0.12
CA PHE A 169 15.13 -4.43 1.04
C PHE A 169 15.53 -5.41 2.15
N ARG A 170 16.73 -5.23 2.71
CA ARG A 170 17.31 -6.15 3.69
C ARG A 170 16.60 -6.04 5.03
N GLN A 171 16.40 -4.83 5.53
CA GLN A 171 15.78 -4.61 6.83
C GLN A 171 14.35 -5.11 6.84
N PHE A 172 13.60 -4.85 5.78
CA PHE A 172 12.25 -5.37 5.60
C PHE A 172 12.22 -6.91 5.65
N LYS A 173 13.12 -7.58 4.93
CA LYS A 173 13.19 -9.06 4.93
C LYS A 173 13.51 -9.64 6.30
N ILE A 174 14.38 -8.99 7.08
CA ILE A 174 14.70 -9.39 8.46
C ILE A 174 13.47 -9.22 9.35
N ALA A 175 12.83 -8.04 9.30
CA ALA A 175 11.62 -7.76 10.07
C ALA A 175 10.48 -8.72 9.73
N LEU A 176 10.29 -9.03 8.44
CA LEU A 176 9.29 -9.98 7.96
C LEU A 176 9.56 -11.41 8.44
N ALA A 177 10.82 -11.84 8.43
CA ALA A 177 11.20 -13.15 8.96
C ALA A 177 10.90 -13.23 10.47
N HIS A 178 11.24 -12.18 11.22
CA HIS A 178 10.94 -12.10 12.65
C HIS A 178 9.44 -12.14 12.94
N TYR A 179 8.64 -11.34 12.22
CA TYR A 179 7.18 -11.36 12.32
C TYR A 179 6.61 -12.76 12.08
N ARG A 180 7.06 -13.44 11.02
CA ARG A 180 6.62 -14.80 10.68
C ARG A 180 7.07 -15.87 11.68
N MET A 181 8.11 -15.62 12.47
CA MET A 181 8.49 -16.52 13.58
C MET A 181 7.55 -16.33 14.76
N LEU A 182 7.28 -15.09 15.15
CA LEU A 182 6.37 -14.79 16.27
C LEU A 182 4.94 -15.28 16.01
N ALA A 183 4.44 -15.16 14.77
CA ALA A 183 3.09 -15.59 14.41
C ALA A 183 2.90 -17.12 14.35
N LYS A 184 3.97 -17.92 14.50
CA LYS A 184 3.93 -19.39 14.54
C LYS A 184 4.01 -19.96 15.95
N THR A 185 4.24 -19.11 16.94
CA THR A 185 4.22 -19.40 18.38
C THR A 185 2.86 -19.02 18.94
#